data_AF-A0A3D1TTV6-F1
#
_entry.id   AF-A0A3D1TTV6-F1
#
_cell.length_a   1.000
_cell.length_b   1.000
_cell.length_c   1.000
_cell.angle_alpha   90.00
_cell.angle_beta   90.00
_cell.angle_gamma   90.00
#
_symmetry.space_group_name_H-M   'P 1'
#
loop_
_entity.id
_entity.type
_entity.pdbx_description
1 polymer ?
#
loop_
_entity_poly.entity_id
_entity_poly.type
_entity_poly.pdbx_seq_one_letter_code
_entity_poly.pdbx_strand_id
1 'polypeptide(L)'
;MAMYITRALAGCETPQDRILCVFDVLGQVVAEPGFHGCASINAGVGARPGSAVAEASDVSRAWLRSLFVDLSREAGAANPERLAQQLAQLYDGASVAAQLDGDYDVAAVARAAAAKLLDAATNQ
;
A
#
# COMPACT_ATOMS: atom_id res chain seq x y z
N MET A 1 -0.20 -10.51 2.55
CA MET A 1 -0.56 -9.21 1.96
C MET A 1 -0.76 -9.26 0.45
N ALA A 2 0.25 -9.59 -0.37
CA ALA A 2 0.13 -9.60 -1.83
C ALA A 2 -1.07 -10.42 -2.37
N MET A 3 -1.27 -11.63 -1.84
CA MET A 3 -2.43 -12.46 -2.21
C MET A 3 -3.79 -11.82 -1.86
N TYR A 4 -3.90 -11.16 -0.70
CA TYR A 4 -5.12 -10.48 -0.27
C TYR A 4 -5.46 -9.33 -1.20
N ILE A 5 -4.46 -8.50 -1.52
CA ILE A 5 -4.60 -7.39 -2.46
C ILE A 5 -5.03 -7.93 -3.83
N THR A 6 -4.27 -8.85 -4.44
CA THR A 6 -4.60 -9.39 -5.77
C THR A 6 -6.01 -9.96 -5.84
N ARG A 7 -6.46 -10.66 -4.79
CA ARG A 7 -7.82 -11.19 -4.70
C ARG A 7 -8.87 -10.08 -4.66
N ALA A 8 -8.64 -9.03 -3.87
CA ALA A 8 -9.59 -7.93 -3.75
C ALA A 8 -9.71 -7.11 -5.05
N LEU A 9 -8.59 -6.89 -5.74
CA LEU A 9 -8.57 -6.12 -7.00
C LEU A 9 -9.42 -6.72 -8.12
N ALA A 10 -9.67 -8.03 -8.09
CA ALA A 10 -10.51 -8.72 -9.07
C ALA A 10 -11.98 -8.27 -9.03
N GLY A 11 -12.44 -7.69 -7.91
CA GLY A 11 -13.79 -7.13 -7.76
C GLY A 11 -13.91 -5.63 -8.08
N CYS A 12 -12.81 -4.96 -8.43
CA CYS A 12 -12.80 -3.53 -8.70
C CYS A 12 -12.89 -3.25 -10.21
N GLU A 13 -13.79 -2.34 -10.58
CA GLU A 13 -14.12 -2.04 -11.98
C GLU A 13 -13.11 -1.10 -12.62
N THR A 14 -12.62 -0.09 -11.88
CA THR A 14 -11.69 0.92 -12.41
C THR A 14 -10.29 0.83 -11.77
N PRO A 15 -9.23 1.29 -12.47
CA PRO A 15 -7.90 1.42 -11.87
C PRO A 15 -7.89 2.32 -10.63
N GLN A 16 -8.73 3.35 -10.60
CA GLN A 16 -8.90 4.24 -9.46
C GLN A 16 -9.45 3.48 -8.25
N ASP A 17 -10.51 2.68 -8.45
CA ASP A 17 -11.08 1.83 -7.40
C ASP A 17 -10.06 0.80 -6.91
N ARG A 18 -9.26 0.24 -7.81
CA ARG A 18 -8.19 -0.70 -7.45
C ARG A 18 -7.14 -0.07 -6.55
N ILE A 19 -6.71 1.17 -6.81
CA ILE A 19 -5.77 1.90 -5.94
C ILE A 19 -6.37 2.07 -4.54
N LEU A 20 -7.62 2.53 -4.46
CA LEU A 20 -8.29 2.75 -3.17
C LEU A 20 -8.54 1.43 -2.42
N CYS A 21 -8.84 0.36 -3.15
CA CYS A 21 -9.04 -0.98 -2.62
C CYS A 21 -7.79 -1.52 -1.90
N VAL A 22 -6.58 -1.15 -2.31
CA VAL A 22 -5.35 -1.53 -1.58
C VAL A 22 -5.39 -1.02 -0.13
N PHE A 23 -5.91 0.17 0.11
CA PHE A 23 -6.07 0.73 1.46
C PHE A 23 -7.25 0.12 2.21
N ASP A 24 -8.32 -0.25 1.51
CA ASP A 24 -9.43 -1.01 2.11
C ASP A 24 -8.95 -2.39 2.61
N VAL A 25 -8.12 -3.09 1.83
CA VAL A 25 -7.48 -4.34 2.23
C VAL A 25 -6.52 -4.13 3.40
N LEU A 26 -5.76 -3.02 3.42
CA LEU A 26 -4.94 -2.69 4.57
C LEU A 26 -5.80 -2.56 5.83
N GLY A 27 -6.92 -1.83 5.76
CA GLY A 27 -7.88 -1.68 6.86
C GLY A 27 -8.40 -3.01 7.40
N GLN A 28 -8.76 -3.93 6.49
CA GLN A 28 -9.19 -5.28 6.87
C GLN A 28 -8.10 -6.05 7.61
N VAL A 29 -6.87 -6.04 7.09
CA VAL A 29 -5.76 -6.79 7.67
C VAL A 29 -5.32 -6.22 9.01
N VAL A 30 -5.26 -4.88 9.16
CA VAL A 30 -4.86 -4.28 10.45
C VAL A 30 -5.89 -4.55 11.54
N ALA A 31 -7.17 -4.70 11.18
CA ALA A 31 -8.24 -5.03 12.12
C ALA A 31 -8.31 -6.53 12.49
N GLU A 32 -7.54 -7.40 11.83
CA GLU A 32 -7.51 -8.82 12.17
C GLU A 32 -6.90 -9.05 13.57
N PRO A 33 -7.52 -9.90 14.41
CA PRO A 33 -6.92 -10.32 15.67
C PRO A 33 -5.52 -10.91 15.44
N GLY A 34 -4.51 -10.39 16.13
CA GLY A 34 -3.12 -10.84 15.97
C GLY A 34 -2.33 -10.07 14.90
N PHE A 35 -2.83 -8.93 14.41
CA PHE A 35 -1.99 -7.99 13.69
C PHE A 35 -0.85 -7.47 14.58
N HIS A 36 0.40 -7.71 14.16
CA HIS A 36 1.62 -7.29 14.86
C HIS A 36 2.49 -6.37 13.99
N GLY A 37 1.86 -5.63 13.09
CA GLY A 37 2.56 -4.80 12.11
C GLY A 37 2.78 -5.49 10.77
N CYS A 38 3.24 -4.70 9.80
CA CYS A 38 3.52 -5.20 8.46
C CYS A 38 4.78 -6.09 8.46
N ALA A 39 4.63 -7.36 8.06
CA ALA A 39 5.71 -8.35 8.08
C ALA A 39 6.96 -7.90 7.30
N SER A 40 6.81 -7.30 6.12
CA SER A 40 7.96 -6.83 5.32
C SER A 40 8.64 -5.60 5.92
N ILE A 41 7.90 -4.74 6.63
CA ILE A 41 8.48 -3.59 7.32
C ILE A 41 9.29 -4.07 8.53
N ASN A 42 8.65 -4.88 9.39
CA ASN A 42 9.29 -5.42 10.59
C ASN A 42 10.52 -6.27 10.26
N ALA A 43 10.43 -7.14 9.25
CA ALA A 43 11.54 -7.97 8.80
C ALA A 43 12.70 -7.12 8.25
N GLY A 44 12.41 -6.07 7.49
CA GLY A 44 13.43 -5.21 6.89
C GLY A 44 14.23 -4.41 7.91
N VAL A 45 13.59 -3.85 8.94
CA VAL A 45 14.25 -2.98 9.94
C VAL A 45 15.38 -3.70 10.70
N GLY A 46 15.18 -4.98 11.03
CA GLY A 46 16.17 -5.78 11.76
C GLY A 46 17.12 -6.61 10.87
N ALA A 47 16.94 -6.58 9.55
CA ALA A 47 17.68 -7.45 8.64
C ALA A 47 19.12 -6.97 8.44
N ARG A 48 20.06 -7.94 8.42
CA ARG A 48 21.43 -7.66 7.97
C ARG A 48 21.40 -7.32 6.47
N PRO A 49 22.09 -6.25 6.01
CA PRO A 49 22.20 -5.97 4.59
C PRO A 49 22.70 -7.19 3.80
N GLY A 50 22.02 -7.50 2.68
CA GLY A 50 22.34 -8.67 1.84
C GLY A 50 21.94 -10.02 2.42
N SER A 51 21.20 -10.07 3.53
CA SER A 51 20.61 -11.32 4.01
C SER A 51 19.33 -11.68 3.25
N ALA A 52 18.97 -12.98 3.24
CA ALA A 52 17.73 -13.44 2.64
C ALA A 52 16.47 -12.75 3.20
N VAL A 53 16.50 -12.29 4.46
CA VAL A 53 15.41 -11.53 5.09
C VAL A 53 15.30 -10.13 4.50
N ALA A 54 16.43 -9.46 4.29
CA ALA A 54 16.47 -8.16 3.62
C ALA A 54 15.94 -8.29 2.18
N GLU A 55 16.40 -9.30 1.44
CA GLU A 55 15.96 -9.57 0.08
C GLU A 55 14.45 -9.85 0.00
N ALA A 56 13.92 -10.70 0.88
CA ALA A 56 12.48 -10.99 0.91
C ALA A 56 11.64 -9.74 1.23
N SER A 57 12.11 -8.90 2.15
CA SER A 57 11.46 -7.63 2.50
C SER A 57 11.47 -6.67 1.30
N ASP A 58 12.60 -6.56 0.61
CA ASP A 58 12.75 -5.73 -0.58
C ASP A 58 11.88 -6.21 -1.73
N VAL A 59 11.79 -7.52 -1.97
CA VAL A 59 10.90 -8.10 -2.98
C VAL A 59 9.43 -7.77 -2.68
N SER A 60 8.98 -7.94 -1.44
CA SER A 60 7.60 -7.62 -1.05
C SER A 60 7.28 -6.13 -1.25
N ARG A 61 8.20 -5.24 -0.87
CA ARG A 61 8.02 -3.79 -1.03
C ARG A 61 8.11 -3.35 -2.49
N ALA A 62 8.99 -3.98 -3.27
CA ALA A 62 9.12 -3.74 -4.70
C ALA A 62 7.84 -4.14 -5.43
N TRP A 63 7.27 -5.30 -5.10
CA TRP A 63 5.98 -5.74 -5.66
C TRP A 63 4.86 -4.71 -5.43
N LEU A 64 4.72 -4.20 -4.20
CA LEU A 64 3.68 -3.20 -3.90
C LEU A 64 3.90 -1.88 -4.66
N ARG A 65 5.15 -1.43 -4.75
CA ARG A 65 5.50 -0.22 -5.53
C ARG A 65 5.19 -0.41 -7.01
N SER A 66 5.55 -1.55 -7.60
CA SER A 66 5.25 -1.86 -9.00
C SER A 66 3.74 -1.88 -9.26
N LEU A 67 2.97 -2.51 -8.36
CA LEU A 67 1.51 -2.49 -8.44
C LEU A 67 0.96 -1.06 -8.48
N PHE A 68 1.44 -0.17 -7.60
CA PHE A 68 0.98 1.22 -7.62
C PHE A 68 1.40 1.96 -8.90
N VAL A 69 2.58 1.68 -9.47
CA VAL A 69 2.99 2.27 -10.76
C VAL A 69 2.06 1.83 -11.87
N ASP A 70 1.78 0.54 -11.97
CA ASP A 70 0.92 -0.03 -13.02
C ASP A 70 -0.49 0.54 -12.92
N LEU A 71 -1.09 0.52 -11.71
CA LEU A 71 -2.41 1.09 -11.49
C LEU A 71 -2.46 2.61 -11.72
N SER A 72 -1.42 3.35 -11.33
CA SER A 72 -1.36 4.79 -11.58
C SER A 72 -1.29 5.11 -13.08
N ARG A 73 -0.58 4.29 -13.85
CA ARG A 73 -0.51 4.40 -15.32
C ARG A 73 -1.86 4.08 -15.94
N GLU A 74 -2.52 3.00 -15.52
CA GLU A 74 -3.87 2.63 -15.97
C GLU A 74 -4.90 3.70 -15.62
N ALA A 75 -4.77 4.36 -14.47
CA ALA A 75 -5.64 5.46 -14.03
C ALA A 75 -5.43 6.77 -14.82
N GLY A 76 -4.41 6.83 -15.70
CA GLY A 76 -4.12 8.03 -16.51
C GLY A 76 -3.36 9.12 -15.76
N ALA A 77 -2.60 8.78 -14.72
CA ALA A 77 -1.81 9.77 -13.98
C ALA A 77 -0.74 10.40 -14.88
N ALA A 78 -0.58 11.73 -14.82
CA ALA A 78 0.43 12.46 -15.59
C ALA A 78 1.87 12.03 -15.25
N ASN A 79 2.10 11.60 -14.01
CA ASN A 79 3.38 11.04 -13.55
C ASN A 79 3.11 9.81 -12.66
N PRO A 80 2.95 8.61 -13.26
CA PRO A 80 2.61 7.39 -12.54
C PRO A 80 3.62 7.02 -11.45
N GLU A 81 4.91 7.21 -11.71
CA GLU A 81 6.00 6.89 -10.80
C GLU A 81 5.94 7.75 -9.54
N ARG A 82 5.66 9.05 -9.70
CA ARG A 82 5.51 9.98 -8.57
C ARG A 82 4.27 9.65 -7.74
N LEU A 83 3.13 9.42 -8.38
CA LEU A 83 1.91 9.04 -7.66
C LEU A 83 2.12 7.74 -6.88
N ALA A 84 2.72 6.72 -7.51
CA ALA A 84 3.01 5.45 -6.88
C ALA A 84 3.93 5.58 -5.66
N GLN A 85 4.94 6.45 -5.72
CA GLN A 85 5.80 6.74 -4.57
C GLN A 85 4.99 7.33 -3.40
N GLN A 86 4.08 8.26 -3.67
CA GLN A 86 3.24 8.87 -2.63
C GLN A 86 2.26 7.85 -2.03
N LEU A 87 1.64 7.02 -2.88
CA LEU A 87 0.73 5.95 -2.43
C LEU A 87 1.45 4.92 -1.55
N ALA A 88 2.67 4.50 -1.95
CA ALA A 88 3.48 3.59 -1.16
C ALA A 88 3.87 4.18 0.21
N GLN A 89 4.19 5.48 0.27
CA GLN A 89 4.47 6.17 1.53
C GLN A 89 3.24 6.23 2.44
N LEU A 90 2.05 6.50 1.90
CA LEU A 90 0.80 6.47 2.67
C LEU A 90 0.51 5.06 3.20
N TYR A 91 0.74 4.03 2.39
CA TYR A 91 0.55 2.64 2.79
C TYR A 91 1.51 2.23 3.93
N ASP A 92 2.79 2.54 3.78
CA ASP A 92 3.81 2.25 4.80
C ASP A 92 3.49 3.02 6.10
N GLY A 93 3.14 4.30 5.99
CA GLY A 93 2.77 5.15 7.13
C GLY A 93 1.54 4.65 7.87
N ALA A 94 0.48 4.27 7.16
CA ALA A 94 -0.72 3.69 7.77
C ALA A 94 -0.43 2.33 8.43
N SER A 95 0.41 1.51 7.81
CA SER A 95 0.82 0.21 8.38
C SER A 95 1.58 0.37 9.71
N VAL A 96 2.45 1.39 9.79
CA VAL A 96 3.21 1.72 11.01
C VAL A 96 2.30 2.36 12.06
N ALA A 97 1.45 3.31 11.69
CA ALA A 97 0.51 3.96 12.61
C ALA A 97 -0.45 2.93 13.24
N ALA A 98 -1.00 2.00 12.44
CA ALA A 98 -1.84 0.92 12.96
C ALA A 98 -1.12 0.08 14.03
N GLN A 99 0.18 -0.16 13.85
CA GLN A 99 0.98 -0.95 14.78
C GLN A 99 1.32 -0.18 16.07
N LEU A 100 1.63 1.12 15.97
CA LEU A 100 2.10 1.93 17.09
C LEU A 100 0.95 2.50 17.91
N ASP A 101 -0.09 2.99 17.23
CA ASP A 101 -1.19 3.74 17.85
C ASP A 101 -2.38 2.83 18.18
N GLY A 102 -2.42 1.62 17.60
CA GLY A 102 -3.55 0.69 17.75
C GLY A 102 -4.85 1.21 17.13
N ASP A 103 -4.76 2.25 16.31
CA ASP A 103 -5.89 2.88 15.63
C ASP A 103 -6.12 2.23 14.26
N TYR A 104 -7.32 1.69 14.09
CA TYR A 104 -7.74 1.02 12.85
C TYR A 104 -8.26 2.00 11.80
N ASP A 105 -8.55 3.25 12.16
CA ASP A 105 -9.01 4.30 11.24
C ASP A 105 -7.88 4.86 10.36
N VAL A 106 -6.62 4.55 10.67
CA VAL A 106 -5.45 5.00 9.90
C VAL A 106 -5.50 4.58 8.43
N ALA A 107 -6.10 3.43 8.12
CA ALA A 107 -6.30 2.98 6.75
C ALA A 107 -7.33 3.85 6.01
N ALA A 108 -8.40 4.28 6.71
CA ALA A 108 -9.40 5.18 6.14
C ALA A 108 -8.81 6.59 5.89
N VAL A 109 -7.97 7.09 6.81
CA VAL A 109 -7.25 8.36 6.64
C VAL A 109 -6.31 8.29 5.43
N ALA A 110 -5.51 7.22 5.31
CA ALA A 110 -4.62 7.03 4.18
C ALA A 110 -5.37 6.87 2.84
N ARG A 111 -6.50 6.15 2.84
CA ARG A 111 -7.38 6.03 1.67
C ARG A 111 -7.93 7.39 1.23
N ALA A 112 -8.39 8.22 2.16
CA ALA A 112 -8.90 9.55 1.85
C ALA A 112 -7.80 10.45 1.25
N ALA A 113 -6.57 10.39 1.80
CA ALA A 113 -5.43 11.09 1.23
C ALA A 113 -5.05 10.56 -0.17
N ALA A 114 -5.07 9.24 -0.36
CA ALA A 114 -4.81 8.61 -1.65
C ALA A 114 -5.81 9.07 -2.73
N ALA A 115 -7.10 9.18 -2.40
CA ALA A 115 -8.11 9.70 -3.31
C ALA A 115 -7.78 11.12 -3.77
N LYS A 116 -7.33 12.00 -2.86
CA LYS A 116 -6.93 13.38 -3.21
C LYS A 116 -5.70 13.44 -4.11
N LEU A 117 -4.71 12.58 -3.86
CA LEU A 117 -3.53 12.49 -4.71
C LEU A 117 -3.88 11.96 -6.10
N LEU A 118 -4.77 10.96 -6.17
CA LEU A 118 -5.25 10.38 -7.41
C LEU A 118 -5.99 11.43 -8.24
N ASP A 119 -6.96 12.14 -7.65
CA ASP A 119 -7.70 13.22 -8.31
C ASP A 119 -6.76 14.29 -8.88
N ALA A 120 -5.74 14.69 -8.12
CA ALA A 120 -4.77 15.72 -8.55
C ALA A 120 -3.82 15.23 -9.65
N ALA A 121 -3.56 13.92 -9.72
CA ALA A 121 -2.64 13.32 -10.68
C ALA A 121 -3.31 13.01 -12.03
N THR A 122 -4.63 12.84 -12.06
CA THR A 122 -5.40 12.43 -13.25
C THR A 122 -6.23 13.55 -13.88
N ASN A 123 -6.56 14.62 -13.15
CA ASN A 123 -7.39 15.74 -13.64
C ASN A 123 -6.56 16.98 -14.03
N GLN A 124 -5.49 16.82 -14.79
CA GLN A 124 -4.73 17.95 -15.35
C GLN A 124 -5.22 18.36 -16.74
#